data_AF-W4V4S7-F1
#
_entry.id   AF-W4V4S7-F1
#
_cell.length_a   1.000
_cell.length_b   1.000
_cell.length_c   1.000
_cell.angle_alpha   90.00
_cell.angle_beta   90.00
_cell.angle_gamma   90.00
#
_symmetry.space_group_name_H-M   'P 1'
#
loop_
_entity.id
_entity.type
_entity.pdbx_description
1 polymer ?
#
loop_
_entity_poly.entity_id
_entity_poly.type
_entity_poly.pdbx_seq_one_letter_code
_entity_poly.pdbx_strand_id
1 'polypeptide(L)'
;MSFFTMTKTLIKSIFHGPYTVQYPLEKKGSFPASRGRIEINIEDCIFCGLCARRCPSNAINVVKAESLWSINRLRCIQCSYCSEVCPKKCLKMNNIYTAPSFENVEDEYRNARVSDNKENNRNIAGAC
;
A
#
# COMPACT_ATOMS: atom_id res chain seq x y z
N MET A 1 47.19 25.35 -6.97
CA MET A 1 46.88 24.60 -5.73
C MET A 1 45.40 24.77 -5.42
N SER A 2 44.60 23.78 -5.82
CA SER A 2 43.14 23.77 -5.82
C SER A 2 42.56 23.48 -4.42
N PHE A 3 42.71 24.41 -3.47
CA PHE A 3 42.21 24.25 -2.10
C PHE A 3 40.96 25.10 -1.78
N PHE A 4 40.74 26.23 -2.48
CA PHE A 4 39.69 27.21 -2.15
C PHE A 4 38.39 27.12 -2.97
N THR A 5 38.30 26.23 -3.95
CA THR A 5 37.11 26.11 -4.80
C THR A 5 35.91 25.50 -4.08
N MET A 6 36.14 24.67 -3.05
CA MET A 6 35.08 24.01 -2.28
C MET A 6 34.53 24.86 -1.13
N THR A 7 35.27 25.88 -0.67
CA THR A 7 34.87 26.72 0.47
C THR A 7 33.58 27.50 0.17
N LYS A 8 33.41 27.97 -1.07
CA LYS A 8 32.18 28.66 -1.53
C LYS A 8 30.96 27.76 -1.47
N THR A 9 31.11 26.49 -1.83
CA THR A 9 30.04 25.48 -1.80
C THR A 9 29.68 25.13 -0.35
N LEU A 10 30.67 25.01 0.53
CA LEU A 10 30.47 24.74 1.95
C LEU A 10 29.66 25.85 2.63
N ILE A 11 30.03 27.12 2.42
CA ILE A 11 29.30 28.26 2.97
C ILE A 11 27.85 28.28 2.46
N LYS A 12 27.64 28.05 1.15
CA LYS A 12 26.29 28.00 0.57
C LYS A 12 25.44 26.86 1.14
N SER A 13 26.05 25.70 1.43
CA SER A 13 25.36 24.55 2.01
C SER A 13 24.93 24.80 3.46
N ILE A 14 25.72 25.54 4.24
CA ILE A 14 25.36 25.88 5.63
C ILE A 14 24.14 26.80 5.65
N PHE A 15 24.11 27.82 4.79
CA PHE A 15 22.99 28.77 4.73
C PHE A 15 21.69 28.19 4.13
N HIS A 16 21.77 27.16 3.30
CA HIS A 16 20.58 26.50 2.75
C HIS A 16 19.87 25.58 3.77
N GLY A 17 20.50 25.34 4.92
CA GLY A 17 19.99 24.41 5.94
C GLY A 17 19.98 22.95 5.48
N PRO A 18 19.65 22.02 6.38
CA PRO A 18 19.56 20.60 6.04
C PRO A 18 18.35 20.32 5.13
N TYR A 19 18.57 19.58 4.04
CA TYR A 19 17.49 19.12 3.15
C TYR A 19 16.67 17.95 3.74
N THR A 20 17.12 17.40 4.88
CA THR A 20 16.52 16.23 5.52
C THR A 20 15.24 16.62 6.28
N VAL A 21 14.19 15.80 6.13
CA VAL A 21 13.00 15.87 6.99
C VAL A 21 13.23 15.04 8.25
N GLN A 22 12.78 15.53 9.40
CA GLN A 22 12.95 14.87 10.70
C GLN A 22 11.93 13.71 10.87
N TYR A 23 12.26 12.54 10.33
CA TYR A 23 11.51 11.32 10.62
C TYR A 23 11.82 10.84 12.05
N PRO A 24 10.84 10.45 12.89
CA PRO A 24 9.42 10.19 12.60
C PRO A 24 8.46 11.34 12.91
N LEU A 25 8.95 12.49 13.41
CA LEU A 25 8.12 13.64 13.83
C LEU A 25 7.35 14.25 12.64
N GLU A 26 8.03 14.41 11.51
CA GLU A 26 7.45 14.91 10.28
C GLU A 26 7.61 13.84 9.18
N LYS A 27 6.48 13.34 8.67
CA LYS A 27 6.47 12.38 7.56
C LYS A 27 6.38 13.15 6.24
N LYS A 28 7.26 12.82 5.29
CA LYS A 28 7.19 13.37 3.93
C LYS A 28 5.84 13.03 3.31
N GLY A 29 5.15 14.02 2.74
CA GLY A 29 3.91 13.81 2.00
C GLY A 29 4.09 12.85 0.83
N SER A 30 3.07 12.03 0.56
CA SER A 30 3.03 11.17 -0.62
C SER A 30 2.71 11.97 -1.88
N PHE A 31 3.26 11.54 -3.02
CA PHE A 31 2.94 12.15 -4.32
C PHE A 31 1.66 11.56 -4.89
N PRO A 32 0.92 12.28 -5.77
CA PRO A 32 -0.33 11.79 -6.32
C PRO A 32 -0.20 10.50 -7.14
N ALA A 33 0.96 10.27 -7.78
CA ALA A 33 1.25 9.07 -8.56
C ALA A 33 1.98 7.98 -7.76
N SER A 34 2.16 8.16 -6.45
CA SER A 34 2.79 7.16 -5.60
C SER A 34 1.89 5.93 -5.46
N ARG A 35 2.48 4.74 -5.65
CA ARG A 35 1.81 3.46 -5.39
C ARG A 35 2.13 3.02 -3.96
N GLY A 36 1.10 2.85 -3.15
CA GLY A 36 1.20 2.39 -1.78
C GLY A 36 0.42 1.10 -1.58
N ARG A 37 -0.49 1.07 -0.62
CA ARG A 37 -1.28 -0.11 -0.29
C ARG A 37 -2.52 -0.27 -1.17
N ILE A 38 -2.88 -1.52 -1.43
CA ILE A 38 -4.16 -1.85 -2.07
C ILE A 38 -5.26 -1.85 -1.00
N GLU A 39 -6.37 -1.21 -1.33
CA GLU A 39 -7.61 -1.27 -0.56
C GLU A 39 -8.75 -1.79 -1.44
N ILE A 40 -9.60 -2.62 -0.84
CA ILE A 40 -10.73 -3.25 -1.50
C ILE A 40 -12.03 -2.75 -0.89
N ASN A 41 -12.96 -2.32 -1.74
CA ASN A 41 -14.36 -2.24 -1.35
C ASN A 41 -15.00 -3.62 -1.57
N ILE A 42 -15.24 -4.35 -0.48
CA ILE A 42 -15.74 -5.72 -0.55
C ILE A 42 -17.18 -5.78 -1.06
N GLU A 43 -18.00 -4.76 -0.79
CA GLU A 43 -19.42 -4.71 -1.18
C GLU A 43 -19.60 -4.78 -2.70
N ASP A 44 -18.71 -4.11 -3.44
CA ASP A 44 -18.72 -4.07 -4.91
C ASP A 44 -18.07 -5.31 -5.56
N CYS A 45 -17.40 -6.15 -4.76
CA CYS A 45 -16.63 -7.28 -5.27
C CYS A 45 -17.54 -8.46 -5.61
N ILE A 46 -17.45 -8.93 -6.86
CA ILE A 46 -18.18 -10.08 -7.40
C ILE A 46 -17.36 -11.39 -7.41
N PHE A 47 -16.19 -11.40 -6.78
CA PHE A 47 -15.28 -12.56 -6.71
C PHE A 47 -14.95 -13.20 -8.08
N CYS A 48 -14.73 -12.37 -9.11
CA CYS A 48 -14.42 -12.84 -10.46
C CYS A 48 -13.02 -13.47 -10.62
N GLY A 49 -12.12 -13.28 -9.65
CA GLY A 49 -10.77 -13.84 -9.66
C GLY A 49 -9.81 -13.28 -10.73
N LEU A 50 -10.21 -12.24 -11.48
CA LEU A 50 -9.34 -11.63 -12.50
C LEU A 50 -8.10 -10.97 -11.88
N CYS A 51 -8.24 -10.39 -10.69
CA CYS A 51 -7.13 -9.79 -9.95
C CYS A 51 -6.08 -10.83 -9.53
N ALA A 52 -6.49 -12.00 -9.06
CA ALA A 52 -5.59 -13.11 -8.74
C ALA A 52 -4.86 -13.61 -10.00
N ARG A 53 -5.58 -13.84 -11.10
CA ARG A 53 -5.00 -14.31 -12.37
C ARG A 53 -3.99 -13.34 -12.99
N ARG A 54 -4.17 -12.02 -12.81
CA ARG A 54 -3.24 -11.02 -13.34
C ARG A 54 -2.09 -10.70 -12.38
N CYS A 55 -2.15 -11.15 -11.13
CA CYS A 55 -1.13 -10.83 -10.14
C CYS A 55 0.21 -11.50 -10.52
N PRO A 56 1.29 -10.73 -10.78
CA PRO A 56 2.57 -11.32 -11.18
C PRO A 56 3.22 -12.14 -10.05
N SER A 57 2.92 -11.82 -8.80
CA SER A 57 3.48 -12.48 -7.61
C SER A 57 2.51 -13.45 -6.92
N ASN A 58 1.34 -13.70 -7.51
CA ASN A 58 0.28 -14.52 -6.91
C ASN A 58 -0.02 -14.14 -5.43
N ALA A 59 -0.04 -12.84 -5.14
CA ALA A 59 -0.29 -12.32 -3.79
C ALA A 59 -1.77 -12.33 -3.38
N ILE A 60 -2.68 -12.44 -4.35
CA ILE A 60 -4.13 -12.38 -4.13
C ILE A 60 -4.73 -13.76 -4.34
N ASN A 61 -5.55 -14.22 -3.40
CA ASN A 61 -6.36 -15.42 -3.52
C ASN A 61 -7.85 -15.07 -3.55
N VAL A 62 -8.61 -15.74 -4.41
CA VAL A 62 -10.06 -15.52 -4.56
C VAL A 62 -10.77 -16.85 -4.68
N VAL A 63 -11.63 -17.15 -3.70
CA VAL A 63 -12.46 -18.36 -3.68
C VAL A 63 -13.92 -17.95 -3.84
N LYS A 64 -14.47 -18.16 -5.03
CA LYS A 64 -15.85 -17.75 -5.38
C LYS A 64 -16.91 -18.50 -4.55
N ALA A 65 -16.68 -19.78 -4.25
CA ALA A 65 -17.61 -20.60 -3.48
C ALA A 65 -17.84 -20.05 -2.06
N GLU A 66 -16.77 -19.56 -1.43
CA GLU A 66 -16.80 -19.02 -0.06
C GLU A 66 -16.95 -17.49 -0.03
N SER A 67 -17.04 -16.83 -1.19
CA SER A 67 -16.96 -15.36 -1.27
C SER A 67 -15.79 -14.81 -0.46
N LEU A 68 -14.63 -15.47 -0.57
CA LEU A 68 -13.40 -15.13 0.12
C LEU A 68 -12.45 -14.42 -0.86
N TRP A 69 -11.93 -13.28 -0.43
CA TRP A 69 -10.86 -12.57 -1.09
C TRP A 69 -9.75 -12.34 -0.05
N SER A 70 -8.55 -12.79 -0.31
CA SER A 70 -7.41 -12.56 0.57
C SER A 70 -6.20 -12.02 -0.16
N ILE A 71 -5.38 -11.25 0.56
CA ILE A 71 -4.15 -10.68 0.04
C ILE A 71 -3.01 -10.87 1.04
N ASN A 72 -1.91 -11.48 0.57
CA ASN A 72 -0.66 -11.53 1.31
C ASN A 72 0.14 -10.25 1.01
N ARG A 73 0.28 -9.39 2.03
CA ARG A 73 0.91 -8.07 1.84
C ARG A 73 2.40 -8.16 1.54
N LEU A 74 3.10 -9.19 2.01
CA LEU A 74 4.53 -9.38 1.78
C LEU A 74 4.84 -9.85 0.36
N ARG A 75 3.92 -10.60 -0.27
CA ARG A 75 4.05 -11.00 -1.68
C ARG A 75 3.65 -9.89 -2.64
N CYS A 76 2.93 -8.87 -2.18
CA CYS A 76 2.44 -7.80 -3.06
C CYS A 76 3.56 -6.84 -3.46
N ILE A 77 3.88 -6.79 -4.75
CA ILE A 77 4.88 -5.85 -5.31
C ILE A 77 4.31 -4.46 -5.67
N GLN A 78 3.10 -4.14 -5.23
CA GLN A 78 2.45 -2.82 -5.39
C GLN A 78 2.40 -2.30 -6.85
N CYS A 79 2.20 -3.20 -7.82
CA CYS A 79 2.25 -2.89 -9.26
C CYS A 79 0.97 -2.30 -9.89
N SER A 80 -0.11 -2.12 -9.12
CA SER A 80 -1.43 -1.62 -9.58
C SER A 80 -2.18 -2.40 -10.67
N TYR A 81 -1.69 -3.56 -11.12
CA TYR A 81 -2.41 -4.36 -12.14
C TYR A 81 -3.79 -4.84 -11.69
N CYS A 82 -3.96 -5.16 -10.41
CA CYS A 82 -5.22 -5.66 -9.88
C CYS A 82 -6.34 -4.59 -9.89
N SER A 83 -6.01 -3.31 -9.68
CA SER A 83 -6.96 -2.19 -9.77
C SER A 83 -7.31 -1.84 -11.21
N GLU A 84 -6.36 -2.02 -12.14
CA GLU A 84 -6.59 -1.76 -13.56
C GLU A 84 -7.50 -2.81 -14.20
N VAL A 85 -7.24 -4.09 -13.93
CA VAL A 85 -8.00 -5.21 -14.51
C VAL A 85 -9.38 -5.42 -13.85
N CYS A 86 -9.63 -4.87 -12.66
CA CYS A 86 -10.92 -5.07 -12.00
C CYS A 86 -12.07 -4.43 -12.80
N PRO A 87 -13.06 -5.22 -13.28
CA PRO A 87 -14.17 -4.69 -14.08
C PRO A 87 -15.13 -3.82 -13.25
N LYS A 88 -15.28 -4.13 -11.96
CA LYS A 88 -16.11 -3.37 -11.00
C LYS A 88 -15.36 -2.20 -10.36
N LYS A 89 -14.06 -2.05 -10.61
CA LYS A 89 -13.19 -1.03 -9.98
C LYS A 89 -13.32 -0.97 -8.45
N CYS A 90 -13.52 -2.12 -7.81
CA CYS A 90 -13.59 -2.23 -6.35
C CYS A 90 -12.24 -2.12 -5.65
N LEU A 91 -11.14 -2.32 -6.39
CA LEU A 91 -9.77 -2.23 -5.89
C LEU A 91 -9.18 -0.86 -6.21
N LYS A 92 -8.63 -0.19 -5.19
CA LYS A 92 -7.96 1.10 -5.31
C LYS A 92 -6.53 1.02 -4.79
N MET A 93 -5.63 1.75 -5.45
CA MET A 93 -4.26 1.92 -5.00
C MET A 93 -4.19 3.20 -4.18
N ASN A 94 -3.96 3.07 -2.89
CA ASN A 94 -3.75 4.21 -2.01
C ASN A 94 -2.27 4.63 -2.03
N ASN A 95 -2.02 5.90 -1.73
CA ASN A 95 -0.69 6.49 -1.70
C ASN A 95 0.04 6.29 -0.35
N ILE A 96 -0.57 5.55 0.58
CA ILE A 96 -0.06 5.27 1.92
C ILE A 96 0.81 4.00 1.86
N TYR A 97 2.03 4.06 2.40
CA TYR A 97 2.89 2.87 2.50
C TYR A 97 2.32 1.84 3.48
N THR A 98 2.61 0.56 3.24
CA THR A 98 2.26 -0.51 4.17
C THR A 98 3.13 -0.38 5.42
N ALA A 99 2.52 -0.34 6.60
CA ALA A 99 3.26 -0.34 7.86
C ALA A 99 4.09 -1.64 8.00
N PRO A 100 5.29 -1.57 8.59
CA PRO A 100 6.08 -2.77 8.85
C PRO A 100 5.32 -3.68 9.82
N SER A 101 5.24 -4.97 9.51
CA SER A 101 4.68 -6.01 10.38
C SER A 101 5.78 -7.01 10.77
N PHE A 102 5.67 -7.59 11.96
CA PHE A 102 6.60 -8.63 12.42
C PHE A 102 6.28 -10.01 11.82
N GLU A 103 5.04 -10.20 11.37
CA GLU A 103 4.54 -11.47 10.83
C GLU A 103 4.03 -11.30 9.39
N ASN A 104 3.78 -12.44 8.75
CA ASN A 104 3.12 -12.50 7.45
C ASN A 104 1.65 -12.11 7.60
N VAL A 105 1.36 -10.81 7.43
CA VAL A 105 -0.02 -10.30 7.47
C VAL A 105 -0.74 -10.68 6.18
N GLU A 106 -1.73 -11.54 6.32
CA GLU A 106 -2.72 -11.85 5.29
C GLU A 106 -4.04 -11.20 5.67
N ASP A 107 -4.53 -10.30 4.83
CA ASP A 107 -5.87 -9.75 5.05
C ASP A 107 -6.88 -10.67 4.38
N GLU A 108 -7.90 -11.07 5.13
CA GLU A 108 -9.01 -11.84 4.62
C GLU A 108 -10.29 -10.99 4.65
N TYR A 109 -10.94 -10.92 3.49
CA TYR A 109 -12.21 -10.26 3.32
C TYR A 109 -13.23 -11.27 2.84
N ARG A 110 -14.29 -11.45 3.62
CA ARG A 110 -15.46 -12.25 3.25
C ARG A 110 -16.60 -11.28 2.97
N ASN A 111 -17.27 -11.40 1.81
CA ASN A 111 -18.40 -10.52 1.53
C ASN A 111 -19.68 -11.05 2.20
N ALA A 112 -20.36 -10.13 2.86
CA ALA A 112 -21.56 -10.31 3.64
C ALA A 112 -22.82 -10.28 2.75
N ARG A 113 -23.20 -11.41 2.13
CA ARG A 113 -24.64 -11.78 2.14
C ARG A 113 -25.04 -12.48 3.45
N VAL A 114 -24.07 -12.63 4.35
CA VAL A 114 -24.18 -13.02 5.75
C VAL A 114 -23.80 -11.79 6.56
N SER A 115 -24.72 -11.27 7.36
CA SER A 115 -24.44 -10.22 8.35
C SER A 115 -23.21 -10.62 9.17
N ASP A 116 -22.10 -9.90 9.02
CA ASP A 116 -20.99 -9.74 9.99
C ASP A 116 -19.79 -9.09 9.30
N ASN A 117 -19.90 -7.82 8.91
CA ASN A 117 -18.78 -7.06 8.34
C ASN A 117 -18.29 -5.95 9.29
N LYS A 118 -18.52 -6.11 10.60
CA LYS A 118 -18.08 -5.15 11.64
C LYS A 118 -16.73 -5.50 12.26
N GLU A 119 -16.20 -6.71 12.01
CA GLU A 119 -15.02 -7.20 12.74
C GLU A 119 -13.70 -7.15 11.95
N ASN A 120 -13.71 -7.03 10.62
CA ASN A 120 -12.50 -7.18 9.80
C ASN A 120 -11.72 -5.85 9.61
N ASN A 121 -12.30 -4.72 10.03
CA ASN A 121 -11.62 -3.42 10.07
C ASN A 121 -10.79 -3.22 11.36
N ARG A 122 -10.78 -4.18 12.30
CA ARG A 122 -10.06 -4.04 13.58
C ARG A 122 -8.54 -4.13 13.44
N ASN A 123 -8.01 -4.74 12.38
CA ASN A 123 -6.55 -4.81 12.17
C ASN A 123 -5.97 -3.64 11.37
N ILE A 124 -6.75 -2.59 11.07
CA ILE A 124 -6.23 -1.33 10.51
C ILE A 124 -6.05 -0.27 11.61
N ALA A 125 -6.65 -0.46 12.79
CA ALA A 125 -6.60 0.48 13.92
C ALA A 125 -5.57 0.11 15.02
N GLY A 126 -4.53 -0.64 14.67
CA GLY A 126 -3.58 -1.21 15.65
C GLY A 126 -2.10 -1.12 15.27
N ALA A 127 -1.74 -0.26 14.32
CA ALA A 127 -0.34 0.13 14.13
C ALA A 127 -0.17 1.57 14.64
N CYS A 128 -0.06 1.70 15.96
CA CYS A 128 0.56 2.87 16.60
C CYS A 128 2.00 3.03 16.09
#